data_AF-A0A127QXZ1-F1
#
_entry.id   AF-A0A127QXZ1-F1
#
_cell.length_a   1.000
_cell.length_b   1.000
_cell.length_c   1.000
_cell.angle_alpha   90.00
_cell.angle_beta   90.00
_cell.angle_gamma   90.00
#
_symmetry.space_group_name_H-M   'P 1'
#
loop_
_entity.id
_entity.type
_entity.pdbx_description
1 polymer ?
#
loop_
_entity_poly.entity_id
_entity_poly.type
_entity_poly.pdbx_seq_one_letter_code
_entity_poly.pdbx_strand_id
1 'polypeptide(L)'
;MRKILAAITALSLVAASQLAWGAKVMPELKKANTDICLKMGASARGAPKAPEKMPAFCGCVSDAYWDSVPQSEYNLLLQTGKSPSLEANLEKRLDVAKAACLKKAG
;
A
#
# COMPACT_ATOMS: atom_id res chain seq x y z
N MET A 1 6.91 6.48 51.21
CA MET A 1 6.03 5.46 50.61
C MET A 1 5.56 5.93 49.24
N ARG A 2 5.76 5.08 48.23
CA ARG A 2 5.32 5.14 46.82
C ARG A 2 3.93 5.75 46.62
N LYS A 3 3.72 6.52 45.53
CA LYS A 3 2.74 6.30 44.42
C LYS A 3 3.20 7.14 43.20
N ILE A 4 4.00 6.58 42.31
CA ILE A 4 3.64 5.90 41.04
C ILE A 4 3.09 6.87 39.99
N LEU A 5 3.82 6.91 38.87
CA LEU A 5 3.60 7.67 37.65
C LEU A 5 2.20 7.43 37.07
N ALA A 6 1.48 8.49 36.74
CA ALA A 6 0.37 8.42 35.80
C ALA A 6 0.95 8.50 34.38
N ALA A 7 1.00 7.34 33.74
CA ALA A 7 1.58 7.14 32.43
C ALA A 7 0.77 7.82 31.32
N ILE A 8 1.54 8.39 30.40
CA ILE A 8 1.18 8.93 29.09
C ILE A 8 0.24 7.96 28.37
N THR A 9 -1.02 8.35 28.15
CA THR A 9 -1.97 7.61 27.32
C THR A 9 -2.70 8.57 26.40
N ALA A 10 -2.01 9.01 25.35
CA ALA A 10 -2.63 9.75 24.24
C ALA A 10 -1.86 9.55 22.93
N LEU A 11 -1.58 8.30 22.55
CA LEU A 11 -1.14 7.96 21.20
C LEU A 11 -1.90 6.71 20.79
N SER A 12 -2.94 6.82 19.94
CA SER A 12 -3.45 5.73 19.07
C SER A 12 -4.73 6.11 18.28
N LEU A 13 -4.80 7.29 17.62
CA LEU A 13 -5.95 7.59 16.72
C LEU A 13 -5.57 8.07 15.32
N VAL A 14 -4.27 8.09 14.95
CA VAL A 14 -3.83 8.56 13.62
C VAL A 14 -3.82 7.45 12.55
N ALA A 15 -3.95 6.18 12.93
CA ALA A 15 -3.80 5.06 11.98
C ALA A 15 -4.95 4.94 10.95
N ALA A 16 -6.16 5.42 11.27
CA ALA A 16 -7.31 5.30 10.37
C ALA A 16 -7.28 6.33 9.22
N SER A 17 -6.65 7.48 9.43
CA SER A 17 -6.60 8.59 8.47
C SER A 17 -5.64 8.32 7.30
N GLN A 18 -4.68 7.40 7.48
CA GLN A 18 -3.65 7.10 6.48
C GLN A 18 -4.18 6.15 5.39
N LEU A 19 -5.04 5.19 5.76
CA LEU A 19 -5.61 4.19 4.84
C LEU A 19 -6.56 4.79 3.79
N ALA A 20 -7.27 5.87 4.12
CA ALA A 20 -8.26 6.47 3.22
C ALA A 20 -7.66 7.46 2.20
N TRP A 21 -6.44 7.94 2.44
CA TRP A 21 -5.87 9.02 1.64
C TRP A 21 -5.28 8.52 0.30
N GLY A 22 -4.62 7.36 0.29
CA GLY A 22 -4.14 6.72 -0.94
C GLY A 22 -5.29 6.48 -1.95
N ALA A 23 -6.44 6.03 -1.46
CA ALA A 23 -7.65 5.82 -2.26
C ALA A 23 -8.32 7.11 -2.78
N LYS A 24 -8.22 8.21 -2.04
CA LYS A 24 -8.90 9.46 -2.40
C LYS A 24 -8.07 10.38 -3.31
N VAL A 25 -6.74 10.36 -3.22
CA VAL A 25 -5.88 11.42 -3.78
C VAL A 25 -4.99 10.95 -4.95
N MET A 26 -4.98 9.64 -5.25
CA MET A 26 -4.06 9.07 -6.23
C MET A 26 -4.68 8.14 -7.29
N PRO A 27 -5.84 8.47 -7.88
CA PRO A 27 -6.51 7.58 -8.83
C PRO A 27 -5.66 7.29 -10.08
N GLU A 28 -4.98 8.31 -10.64
CA GLU A 28 -4.18 8.15 -11.87
C GLU A 28 -2.93 7.27 -11.64
N LEU A 29 -2.24 7.42 -10.51
CA LEU A 29 -1.08 6.59 -10.21
C LEU A 29 -1.48 5.14 -9.92
N LYS A 30 -2.60 4.95 -9.19
CA LYS A 30 -3.17 3.62 -8.97
C LYS A 30 -3.54 2.96 -10.28
N LYS A 31 -4.18 3.70 -11.20
CA LYS A 31 -4.53 3.23 -12.54
C LYS A 31 -3.30 2.85 -13.36
N ALA A 32 -2.29 3.72 -13.43
CA ALA A 32 -1.04 3.43 -14.15
C ALA A 32 -0.35 2.16 -13.62
N ASN A 33 -0.30 1.98 -12.30
CA ASN A 33 0.28 0.78 -11.70
C ASN A 33 -0.56 -0.48 -11.96
N THR A 34 -1.89 -0.36 -11.96
CA THR A 34 -2.79 -1.45 -12.36
C THR A 34 -2.55 -1.86 -13.80
N ASP A 35 -2.42 -0.90 -14.72
CA ASP A 35 -2.16 -1.16 -16.14
C ASP A 35 -0.79 -1.84 -16.36
N ILE A 36 0.23 -1.43 -15.62
CA ILE A 36 1.56 -2.07 -15.65
C ILE A 36 1.46 -3.51 -15.15
N CYS A 37 0.76 -3.74 -14.03
CA CYS A 37 0.54 -5.08 -13.50
C CYS A 37 -0.21 -5.98 -14.50
N LEU A 38 -1.24 -5.46 -15.16
CA LEU A 38 -1.98 -6.16 -16.21
C LEU A 38 -1.10 -6.51 -17.40
N LYS A 39 -0.24 -5.58 -17.86
CA LYS A 39 0.72 -5.83 -18.94
C LYS A 39 1.75 -6.89 -18.58
N MET A 40 2.18 -6.97 -17.33
CA MET A 40 3.05 -8.05 -16.86
C MET A 40 2.31 -9.40 -16.83
N GLY A 41 1.01 -9.41 -16.58
CA GLY A 41 0.23 -10.65 -16.57
C GLY A 41 0.76 -11.66 -15.55
N ALA A 42 0.76 -12.94 -15.92
CA ALA A 42 1.27 -14.03 -15.09
C ALA A 42 2.79 -13.96 -14.81
N SER A 43 3.54 -13.07 -15.48
CA SER A 43 4.97 -12.85 -15.17
C SER A 43 5.19 -12.06 -13.89
N ALA A 44 4.15 -11.38 -13.38
CA ALA A 44 4.22 -10.69 -12.11
C ALA A 44 4.40 -11.70 -10.97
N ARG A 45 5.51 -11.60 -10.22
CA ARG A 45 5.78 -12.48 -9.07
C ARG A 45 4.61 -12.45 -8.09
N GLY A 46 4.01 -13.62 -7.81
CA GLY A 46 2.87 -13.79 -6.92
C GLY A 46 1.49 -13.56 -7.56
N ALA A 47 1.42 -13.38 -8.88
CA ALA A 47 0.17 -13.23 -9.60
C ALA A 47 -0.63 -14.54 -9.71
N PRO A 48 -1.98 -14.46 -9.84
CA PRO A 48 -2.80 -15.62 -10.14
C PRO A 48 -2.43 -16.20 -11.52
N LYS A 49 -2.52 -17.53 -11.64
CA LYS A 49 -2.28 -18.24 -12.91
C LYS A 49 -3.41 -18.07 -13.92
N ALA A 50 -4.61 -17.81 -13.42
CA ALA A 50 -5.83 -17.59 -14.19
C ALA A 50 -5.87 -16.14 -14.69
N PRO A 51 -5.78 -15.89 -16.02
CA PRO A 51 -5.76 -14.54 -16.58
C PRO A 51 -6.98 -13.71 -16.23
N GLU A 52 -8.15 -14.34 -16.11
CA GLU A 52 -9.41 -13.70 -15.74
C GLU A 52 -9.40 -13.09 -14.32
N LYS A 53 -8.50 -13.57 -13.45
CA LYS A 53 -8.32 -13.04 -12.10
C LYS A 53 -7.34 -11.87 -12.03
N MET A 54 -6.59 -11.62 -13.11
CA MET A 54 -5.57 -10.56 -13.15
C MET A 54 -6.15 -9.15 -12.93
N PRO A 55 -7.30 -8.75 -13.51
CA PRO A 55 -7.85 -7.41 -13.26
C PRO A 55 -8.19 -7.17 -11.79
N ALA A 56 -8.87 -8.13 -11.15
CA ALA A 56 -9.20 -8.03 -9.73
C ALA A 56 -7.94 -8.03 -8.85
N PHE A 57 -6.97 -8.89 -9.17
CA PHE A 57 -5.70 -8.95 -8.46
C PHE A 57 -4.90 -7.64 -8.59
N CYS A 58 -4.67 -7.15 -9.81
CA CYS A 58 -3.87 -5.95 -10.06
C CYS A 58 -4.49 -4.69 -9.46
N GLY A 59 -5.82 -4.54 -9.57
CA GLY A 59 -6.53 -3.44 -8.91
C GLY A 59 -6.34 -3.49 -7.40
N CYS A 60 -6.56 -4.65 -6.79
CA CYS A 60 -6.36 -4.84 -5.36
C CYS A 60 -4.92 -4.56 -4.92
N VAL A 61 -3.91 -5.03 -5.65
CA VAL A 61 -2.50 -4.82 -5.29
C VAL A 61 -2.14 -3.33 -5.33
N SER A 62 -2.59 -2.63 -6.38
CA SER A 62 -2.36 -1.19 -6.51
C SER A 62 -3.00 -0.43 -5.34
N ASP A 63 -4.24 -0.77 -5.00
CA ASP A 63 -4.94 -0.17 -3.86
C ASP A 63 -4.25 -0.49 -2.54
N ALA A 64 -4.04 -1.77 -2.23
CA ALA A 64 -3.44 -2.22 -0.98
C ALA A 64 -2.04 -1.65 -0.76
N TYR A 65 -1.24 -1.51 -1.83
CA TYR A 65 0.07 -0.88 -1.72
C TYR A 65 -0.07 0.60 -1.36
N TRP A 66 -0.78 1.39 -2.17
CA TRP A 66 -0.85 2.84 -2.00
C TRP A 66 -1.64 3.27 -0.77
N ASP A 67 -2.62 2.48 -0.33
CA ASP A 67 -3.36 2.74 0.92
C ASP A 67 -2.49 2.46 2.15
N SER A 68 -1.44 1.64 2.04
CA SER A 68 -0.48 1.38 3.12
C SER A 68 0.62 2.45 3.24
N VAL A 69 0.75 3.33 2.25
CA VAL A 69 1.82 4.35 2.22
C VAL A 69 1.46 5.48 3.17
N PRO A 70 2.32 5.82 4.16
CA PRO A 70 2.10 6.97 5.01
C PRO A 70 2.08 8.26 4.21
N GLN A 71 1.15 9.16 4.55
CA GLN A 71 1.02 10.46 3.90
C GLN A 71 2.32 11.28 3.88
N SER A 72 3.11 11.21 4.95
CA SER A 72 4.42 11.87 5.02
C SER A 72 5.40 11.35 3.96
N GLU A 73 5.44 10.04 3.73
CA GLU A 73 6.35 9.42 2.76
C GLU A 73 5.96 9.77 1.32
N TYR A 74 4.67 9.88 1.03
CA TYR A 74 4.19 10.34 -0.27
C TYR A 74 4.38 11.83 -0.48
N ASN A 75 4.10 12.66 0.54
CA ASN A 75 4.33 14.10 0.42
C ASN A 75 5.81 14.37 0.10
N LEU A 76 6.71 13.61 0.71
CA LEU A 76 8.14 13.65 0.40
C LEU A 76 8.42 13.24 -1.06
N LEU A 77 7.78 12.16 -1.55
CA LEU A 77 7.86 11.74 -2.94
C LEU A 77 7.40 12.84 -3.91
N LEU A 78 6.31 13.53 -3.62
CA LEU A 78 5.82 14.64 -4.45
C LEU A 78 6.75 15.85 -4.44
N GLN A 79 7.27 16.21 -3.26
CA GLN A 79 8.11 17.40 -3.10
C GLN A 79 9.52 17.22 -3.69
N THR A 80 10.06 16.01 -3.59
CA THR A 80 11.48 15.76 -3.89
C THR A 80 11.70 14.78 -5.04
N GLY A 81 10.62 14.16 -5.54
CA GLY A 81 10.69 13.08 -6.52
C GLY A 81 11.20 11.76 -5.94
N LYS A 82 11.53 11.70 -4.63
CA LYS A 82 12.09 10.52 -3.96
C LYS A 82 11.50 10.32 -2.58
N SER A 83 11.58 9.10 -2.08
CA SER A 83 11.23 8.83 -0.68
C SER A 83 12.00 7.61 -0.21
N PRO A 84 13.10 7.80 0.54
CA PRO A 84 13.98 6.70 0.94
C PRO A 84 13.26 5.58 1.69
N SER A 85 12.26 5.92 2.52
CA SER A 85 11.45 4.92 3.23
C SER A 85 10.56 4.11 2.28
N LEU A 86 9.97 4.76 1.27
CA LEU A 86 9.19 4.06 0.24
C LEU A 86 10.08 3.11 -0.56
N GLU A 87 11.24 3.59 -1.01
CA GLU A 87 12.21 2.82 -1.78
C GLU A 87 12.74 1.61 -0.99
N ALA A 88 13.16 1.83 0.27
CA ALA A 88 13.70 0.78 1.13
C ALA A 88 12.66 -0.30 1.50
N ASN A 89 11.36 0.02 1.47
CA ASN A 89 10.29 -0.91 1.84
C ASN A 89 9.45 -1.39 0.66
N LEU A 90 9.81 -1.02 -0.58
CA LEU A 90 9.00 -1.27 -1.77
C LEU A 90 8.64 -2.74 -1.94
N GLU A 91 9.64 -3.63 -1.99
CA GLU A 91 9.43 -5.07 -2.21
C GLU A 91 8.58 -5.68 -1.10
N LYS A 92 8.91 -5.38 0.16
CA LYS A 92 8.17 -5.86 1.33
C LYS A 92 6.69 -5.44 1.29
N ARG A 93 6.42 -4.17 0.98
CA ARG A 93 5.03 -3.65 0.90
C ARG A 93 4.29 -4.28 -0.27
N LEU A 94 4.94 -4.45 -1.43
CA LEU A 94 4.35 -5.12 -2.58
C LEU A 94 4.04 -6.59 -2.29
N ASP A 95 4.93 -7.32 -1.60
CA ASP A 95 4.69 -8.72 -1.26
C ASP A 95 3.53 -8.88 -0.27
N VAL A 96 3.40 -7.98 0.71
CA VAL A 96 2.24 -7.93 1.61
C VAL A 96 0.95 -7.65 0.83
N ALA A 97 0.96 -6.65 -0.07
CA ALA A 97 -0.20 -6.32 -0.90
C ALA A 97 -0.61 -7.50 -1.80
N LYS A 98 0.34 -8.13 -2.49
CA LYS A 98 0.11 -9.32 -3.33
C LYS A 98 -0.45 -10.49 -2.54
N ALA A 99 0.11 -10.81 -1.38
CA ALA A 99 -0.36 -11.89 -0.54
C ALA A 99 -1.80 -11.66 -0.04
N ALA A 100 -2.13 -10.41 0.32
CA ALA A 100 -3.49 -10.03 0.71
C ALA A 100 -4.48 -10.13 -0.46
N CYS A 101 -4.05 -9.76 -1.66
CA CYS A 101 -4.90 -9.69 -2.85
C CYS A 101 -5.06 -11.01 -3.59
N LEU A 102 -4.09 -11.92 -3.52
CA LEU A 102 -4.22 -13.26 -4.09
C LEU A 102 -5.41 -14.01 -3.47
N LYS A 103 -5.60 -13.88 -2.16
CA LYS A 103 -6.75 -14.45 -1.43
C LYS A 103 -8.10 -13.85 -1.85
N LYS A 104 -8.10 -12.60 -2.32
CA LYS A 104 -9.32 -11.89 -2.75
C LYS A 104 -9.67 -12.15 -4.21
N ALA A 105 -8.67 -12.44 -5.06
CA ALA A 105 -8.86 -12.68 -6.48
C ALA A 105 -9.46 -14.08 -6.78
N GLY A 106 -9.49 -14.98 -5.79
CA GLY A 106 -10.03 -16.34 -5.89
C GLY A 106 -8.94 -17.39 -5.97
#